data_AF-Q63BU5-F1
#
_entry.id   AF-Q63BU5-F1
#
_cell.length_a   1.000
_cell.length_b   1.000
_cell.length_c   1.000
_cell.angle_alpha   90.00
_cell.angle_beta   90.00
_cell.angle_gamma   90.00
#
_symmetry.space_group_name_H-M   'P 1'
#
loop_
_entity.id
_entity.type
_entity.pdbx_description
1 polymer ?
#
loop_
_entity_poly.entity_id
_entity_poly.type
_entity_poly.pdbx_seq_one_letter_code
_entity_poly.pdbx_strand_id
1 'polypeptide(L)'
;MFIITKVNTTRKLFTTFVHEIVRIYVCYFFISSELLDKIYFFTIISLNRSCKTNFIVIFVNAPLYFFYNYLNIHPCYTLYSLTTFRYNIITTILNEVMFMAKRYENMDNVSTKKSIRSFIRWRKERKQNKKDFSFLVEQSPVKQSAFLQNNVKKTTVTWIGHSTFLIQTNGLNILTDPVWANKLKFVPRLTEPGLSIKELPKIDIVLLSHGHYDHLDFSTLRQLNDDVLYLVPIGLKKLFTRKKFNNVEEYKWWESTTINDVSFHFVPAQHWTRRSLFDMNTSHWGGWIIKNDNMGETIYFCGDSGYFQGFKEIGKRFSIDVALMPIGAYEPEWFMKISHVSPEEAVQAYLDLHATHFIPMHYGAFALADETPREAITRLRNNWNLRMLPWEQLHVLFLGQTFIYDSETPTKKVNEKIETLHV
;
A
#
# COMPACT_ATOMS: atom_id res chain seq x y z
N MET A 1 47.54 3.81 27.54
CA MET A 1 46.99 2.57 28.12
C MET A 1 45.55 2.87 28.50
N PHE A 2 44.60 2.48 27.64
CA PHE A 2 43.16 2.64 27.91
C PHE A 2 42.55 1.24 27.87
N ILE A 3 42.07 0.81 29.04
CA ILE A 3 41.41 -0.49 29.25
C ILE A 3 39.94 -0.29 28.85
N ILE A 4 39.49 -0.93 27.77
CA ILE A 4 38.07 -1.06 27.46
C ILE A 4 37.62 -2.44 27.95
N THR A 5 36.84 -2.42 29.02
CA THR A 5 36.21 -3.60 29.62
C THR A 5 35.01 -4.05 28.78
N LYS A 6 35.10 -5.28 28.25
CA LYS A 6 33.98 -6.19 27.90
C LYS A 6 33.10 -5.79 26.68
N VAL A 7 33.33 -6.47 25.55
CA VAL A 7 32.39 -6.49 24.41
C VAL A 7 31.49 -7.73 24.53
N ASN A 8 30.21 -7.54 24.85
CA ASN A 8 29.21 -8.63 24.83
C ASN A 8 28.75 -8.88 23.39
N THR A 9 29.11 -10.03 22.81
CA THR A 9 28.64 -10.48 21.50
C THR A 9 27.41 -11.37 21.66
N THR A 10 26.22 -10.82 21.46
CA THR A 10 24.96 -11.57 21.55
C THR A 10 24.31 -11.73 20.17
N ARG A 11 24.31 -12.99 19.69
CA ARG A 11 23.65 -13.57 18.50
C ARG A 11 24.48 -13.66 17.21
N LYS A 12 24.77 -14.92 16.82
CA LYS A 12 25.20 -15.33 15.47
C LYS A 12 23.96 -15.83 14.71
N LEU A 13 23.61 -15.19 13.60
CA LEU A 13 22.72 -15.80 12.60
C LEU A 13 23.58 -16.28 11.42
N PHE A 14 23.43 -17.55 11.05
CA PHE A 14 24.05 -18.11 9.85
C PHE A 14 23.02 -18.20 8.73
N THR A 15 23.29 -17.55 7.61
CA THR A 15 22.57 -17.80 6.34
C THR A 15 23.55 -18.41 5.35
N THR A 16 23.17 -19.56 4.78
CA THR A 16 23.97 -20.28 3.79
C THR A 16 23.40 -20.00 2.40
N PHE A 17 24.20 -19.47 1.49
CA PHE A 17 23.89 -19.47 0.06
C PHE A 17 24.74 -20.54 -0.62
N VAL A 18 24.11 -21.40 -1.41
CA VAL A 18 24.79 -22.39 -2.24
C VAL A 18 24.62 -21.95 -3.69
N HIS A 19 25.70 -21.42 -4.27
CA HIS A 19 25.85 -21.31 -5.71
C HIS A 19 27.05 -22.19 -6.09
N GLU A 20 26.93 -22.92 -7.19
CA GLU A 20 27.90 -23.92 -7.60
C GLU A 20 29.34 -23.37 -7.59
N ILE A 21 30.24 -24.15 -6.98
CA ILE A 21 31.68 -23.94 -6.76
C ILE A 21 32.11 -23.25 -5.44
N VAL A 22 31.26 -22.48 -4.73
CA VAL A 22 31.67 -21.89 -3.42
C VAL A 22 30.51 -21.83 -2.41
N ARG A 23 30.68 -22.43 -1.22
CA ARG A 23 29.77 -22.20 -0.07
C ARG A 23 30.15 -20.90 0.64
N ILE A 24 29.26 -19.91 0.58
CA ILE A 24 29.43 -18.62 1.26
C ILE A 24 28.68 -18.66 2.59
N TYR A 25 29.43 -18.52 3.68
CA TYR A 25 28.88 -18.34 5.02
C TYR A 25 28.88 -16.86 5.35
N VAL A 26 27.69 -16.28 5.55
CA VAL A 26 27.52 -14.89 6.00
C VAL A 26 27.20 -14.88 7.48
N CYS A 27 28.10 -14.34 8.29
CA CYS A 27 27.86 -14.06 9.71
C CYS A 27 27.60 -12.57 9.90
N TYR A 28 26.47 -12.24 10.54
CA TYR A 28 26.17 -10.89 10.99
C TYR A 28 26.57 -10.73 12.45
N PHE A 29 27.33 -9.67 12.76
CA PHE A 29 27.67 -9.28 14.12
C PHE A 29 27.09 -7.90 14.42
N PHE A 30 26.50 -7.75 15.60
CA PHE A 30 25.99 -6.48 16.11
C PHE A 30 26.93 -5.99 17.20
N ILE A 31 27.46 -4.78 17.02
CA ILE A 31 28.20 -4.08 18.08
C ILE A 31 27.44 -2.78 18.34
N SER A 32 26.88 -2.64 19.54
CA SER A 32 26.37 -1.35 20.01
C SER A 32 27.50 -0.59 20.71
N SER A 33 27.79 0.62 20.25
CA SER A 33 28.63 1.57 20.96
C SER A 33 27.73 2.59 21.65
N GLU A 34 27.83 2.72 22.98
CA GLU A 34 27.15 3.78 23.74
C GLU A 34 27.61 5.19 23.31
N LEU A 35 28.75 5.30 22.62
CA LEU A 35 29.35 6.59 22.25
C LEU A 35 28.88 7.17 20.91
N LEU A 36 28.23 6.38 20.04
CA LEU A 36 28.03 6.79 18.63
C LEU A 36 26.61 6.65 18.08
N ASP A 37 25.64 6.12 18.84
CA ASP A 37 24.24 5.90 18.38
C ASP A 37 24.16 5.28 16.95
N LYS A 38 25.14 4.46 16.59
CA LYS A 38 25.30 3.86 15.26
C LYS A 38 25.50 2.36 15.38
N ILE A 39 24.70 1.61 14.63
CA ILE A 39 24.85 0.16 14.45
C ILE A 39 25.75 -0.05 13.24
N TYR A 40 26.87 -0.74 13.43
CA TYR A 40 27.77 -1.13 12.34
C TYR A 40 27.48 -2.57 11.92
N PHE A 41 27.41 -2.80 10.61
CA PHE A 41 27.22 -4.11 10.01
C PHE A 41 28.54 -4.63 9.47
N PHE A 42 28.87 -5.87 9.79
CA PHE A 42 30.02 -6.56 9.20
C PHE A 42 29.58 -7.87 8.59
N THR A 43 30.18 -8.19 7.45
CA THR A 43 29.97 -9.46 6.75
C THR A 43 31.30 -10.18 6.65
N ILE A 44 31.42 -11.30 7.37
CA ILE A 44 32.55 -12.22 7.19
C ILE A 44 32.12 -13.25 6.15
N ILE A 45 32.93 -13.42 5.10
CA ILE A 45 32.73 -14.44 4.06
C ILE A 45 33.78 -15.53 4.29
N SER A 46 33.34 -16.71 4.71
CA SER A 46 34.21 -17.90 4.75
C SER A 46 34.07 -18.71 3.46
N LEU A 47 35.20 -19.12 2.89
CA LEU A 47 35.28 -19.90 1.64
C LEU A 47 35.52 -21.41 1.88
N ASN A 48 35.63 -21.90 3.13
CA ASN A 48 35.82 -23.34 3.36
C ASN A 48 35.33 -23.84 4.74
N ARG A 49 34.94 -25.12 4.81
CA ARG A 49 34.31 -25.76 5.99
C ARG A 49 35.30 -26.20 7.08
N SER A 50 36.60 -26.13 6.82
CA SER A 50 37.65 -26.49 7.79
C SER A 50 38.23 -25.22 8.41
N CYS A 51 38.02 -25.04 9.73
CA CYS A 51 38.38 -23.86 10.54
C CYS A 51 39.90 -23.61 10.69
N LYS A 52 40.72 -23.86 9.66
CA LYS A 52 42.14 -23.56 9.72
C LYS A 52 42.55 -22.78 8.47
N THR A 53 42.97 -21.54 8.74
CA THR A 53 43.97 -20.75 8.01
C THR A 53 43.62 -19.79 6.87
N ASN A 54 42.37 -19.58 6.42
CA ASN A 54 42.09 -18.45 5.51
C ASN A 54 40.71 -17.83 5.71
N PHE A 55 40.67 -16.62 6.28
CA PHE A 55 39.46 -15.78 6.35
C PHE A 55 39.68 -14.52 5.52
N ILE A 56 38.71 -14.17 4.68
CA ILE A 56 38.66 -12.84 4.06
C ILE A 56 37.62 -12.05 4.85
N VAL A 57 38.08 -11.07 5.61
CA VAL A 57 37.22 -10.15 6.37
C VAL A 57 37.02 -8.90 5.52
N ILE A 58 35.78 -8.63 5.11
CA ILE A 58 35.44 -7.44 4.33
C ILE A 58 34.72 -6.47 5.27
N PHE A 59 35.31 -5.29 5.46
CA PHE A 59 34.74 -4.22 6.26
C PHE A 59 33.96 -3.27 5.35
N VAL A 60 32.66 -3.07 5.62
CA VAL A 60 31.82 -2.12 4.89
C VAL A 60 31.47 -0.97 5.85
N ASN A 61 31.89 0.26 5.52
CA ASN A 61 31.61 1.48 6.29
C ASN A 61 32.06 1.48 7.77
N ALA A 62 33.31 1.09 8.06
CA ALA A 62 33.91 1.26 9.38
C ALA A 62 35.00 2.35 9.39
N PRO A 63 35.06 3.23 10.42
CA PRO A 63 36.18 4.15 10.60
C PRO A 63 37.51 3.40 10.76
N LEU A 64 38.60 3.94 10.21
CA LEU A 64 39.96 3.37 10.28
C LEU A 64 40.43 2.98 11.70
N TYR A 65 39.87 3.60 12.74
CA TYR A 65 40.21 3.30 14.13
C TYR A 65 39.73 1.90 14.59
N PHE A 66 38.64 1.36 14.03
CA PHE A 66 38.18 0.00 14.32
C PHE A 66 39.09 -1.07 13.69
N PHE A 67 39.71 -0.73 12.56
CA PHE A 67 40.68 -1.59 11.86
C PHE A 67 41.87 -1.95 12.76
N TYR A 68 42.39 -0.97 13.51
CA TYR A 68 43.60 -1.13 14.32
C TYR A 68 43.37 -1.97 15.59
N ASN A 69 42.21 -1.83 16.23
CA ASN A 69 41.88 -2.58 17.44
C ASN A 69 41.47 -4.04 17.19
N TYR A 70 40.84 -4.36 16.06
CA TYR A 70 40.47 -5.74 15.72
C TYR A 70 41.69 -6.62 15.40
N LEU A 71 42.71 -6.04 14.75
CA LEU A 71 43.95 -6.74 14.39
C LEU A 71 44.82 -7.10 15.61
N ASN A 72 44.79 -6.29 16.67
CA ASN A 72 45.54 -6.58 17.90
C ASN A 72 44.94 -7.72 18.74
N ILE A 73 43.68 -8.11 18.51
CA ILE A 73 42.99 -9.15 19.29
C ILE A 73 43.10 -10.54 18.63
N HIS A 74 43.44 -10.61 17.33
CA HIS A 74 43.44 -11.86 16.56
C HIS A 74 44.65 -11.99 15.62
N PRO A 75 45.78 -12.55 16.07
CA PRO A 75 47.04 -12.56 15.32
C PRO A 75 47.14 -13.64 14.22
N CYS A 76 46.06 -14.38 13.93
CA CYS A 76 46.09 -15.53 13.00
C CYS A 76 45.67 -15.19 11.55
N TYR A 77 45.68 -13.92 11.16
CA TYR A 77 45.26 -13.49 9.81
C TYR A 77 46.47 -13.03 8.98
N THR A 78 46.82 -13.80 7.96
CA THR A 78 47.85 -13.42 6.97
C THR A 78 47.22 -12.54 5.89
N LEU A 79 47.75 -11.32 5.69
CA LEU A 79 47.30 -10.43 4.62
C LEU A 79 47.82 -10.93 3.26
N TYR A 80 46.92 -11.23 2.33
CA TYR A 80 47.24 -11.13 0.91
C TYR A 80 46.93 -9.71 0.45
N SER A 81 47.97 -8.92 0.16
CA SER A 81 47.85 -7.69 -0.61
C SER A 81 47.51 -8.04 -2.06
N LEU A 82 46.21 -8.18 -2.35
CA LEU A 82 45.70 -8.29 -3.73
C LEU A 82 45.23 -6.90 -4.17
N THR A 83 46.18 -6.04 -4.56
CA THR A 83 45.93 -4.65 -4.96
C THR A 83 45.33 -4.47 -6.35
N THR A 84 44.97 -5.52 -7.10
CA THR A 84 44.37 -5.26 -8.44
C THR A 84 43.35 -6.29 -8.95
N PHE A 85 43.11 -7.41 -8.27
CA PHE A 85 42.30 -8.49 -8.89
C PHE A 85 40.86 -8.68 -8.37
N ARG A 86 40.39 -7.92 -7.37
CA ARG A 86 39.00 -8.09 -6.88
C ARG A 86 38.24 -6.82 -6.52
N TYR A 87 38.71 -5.66 -7.00
CA TYR A 87 37.87 -4.46 -6.93
C TYR A 87 36.67 -4.59 -7.87
N ASN A 88 36.87 -5.09 -9.10
CA ASN A 88 35.81 -5.21 -10.10
C ASN A 88 34.75 -6.26 -9.75
N ILE A 89 35.08 -7.43 -9.18
CA ILE A 89 34.06 -8.43 -8.85
C ILE A 89 33.21 -8.00 -7.64
N ILE A 90 33.82 -7.37 -6.63
CA ILE A 90 33.07 -6.89 -5.45
C ILE A 90 32.27 -5.64 -5.81
N THR A 91 32.77 -4.73 -6.65
CA THR A 91 31.94 -3.62 -7.16
C THR A 91 30.88 -4.10 -8.14
N THR A 92 31.12 -5.10 -8.99
CA THR A 92 30.06 -5.66 -9.84
C THR A 92 29.01 -6.38 -8.99
N ILE A 93 29.39 -7.20 -8.00
CA ILE A 93 28.42 -7.86 -7.12
C ILE A 93 27.73 -6.85 -6.20
N LEU A 94 28.42 -5.84 -5.66
CA LEU A 94 27.79 -4.80 -4.86
C LEU A 94 26.98 -3.82 -5.71
N ASN A 95 27.29 -3.58 -6.97
CA ASN A 95 26.48 -2.75 -7.88
C ASN A 95 25.30 -3.55 -8.46
N GLU A 96 25.43 -4.87 -8.65
CA GLU A 96 24.31 -5.76 -8.99
C GLU A 96 23.39 -6.01 -7.78
N VAL A 97 23.94 -6.07 -6.56
CA VAL A 97 23.18 -6.21 -5.29
C VAL A 97 22.67 -4.86 -4.76
N MET A 98 23.39 -3.76 -4.99
CA MET A 98 22.93 -2.37 -4.83
C MET A 98 22.50 -1.77 -6.16
N PHE A 99 21.72 -2.51 -6.95
CA PHE A 99 20.72 -1.81 -7.74
C PHE A 99 19.88 -1.02 -6.71
N MET A 100 20.13 0.28 -6.59
CA MET A 100 19.30 1.17 -5.77
C MET A 100 17.91 1.05 -6.38
N ALA A 101 17.09 0.18 -5.78
CA ALA A 101 15.75 -0.07 -6.27
C ALA A 101 15.09 1.30 -6.39
N LYS A 102 14.65 1.63 -7.61
CA LYS A 102 14.01 2.90 -7.93
C LYS A 102 13.01 3.22 -6.83
N ARG A 103 13.15 4.40 -6.21
CA ARG A 103 12.24 4.87 -5.18
C ARG A 103 11.28 5.85 -5.81
N TYR A 104 10.00 5.65 -5.55
CA TYR A 104 8.93 6.52 -6.01
C TYR A 104 8.60 7.56 -4.94
N GLU A 105 8.10 8.71 -5.38
CA GLU A 105 7.84 9.89 -4.54
C GLU A 105 6.46 10.47 -4.89
N ASN A 106 5.93 11.32 -3.98
CA ASN A 106 4.67 12.04 -4.20
C ASN A 106 4.86 13.19 -5.19
N MET A 107 3.80 13.61 -5.90
CA MET A 107 3.84 14.70 -6.90
C MET A 107 4.44 16.01 -6.35
N ASP A 108 4.10 16.36 -5.11
CA ASP A 108 4.47 17.64 -4.50
C ASP A 108 5.71 17.54 -3.59
N ASN A 109 6.57 16.52 -3.77
CA ASN A 109 7.73 16.23 -2.91
C ASN A 109 7.40 16.12 -1.41
N VAL A 110 6.15 15.81 -1.07
CA VAL A 110 5.70 15.64 0.30
C VAL A 110 6.29 14.36 0.89
N SER A 111 7.02 14.50 1.99
CA SER A 111 7.66 13.38 2.67
C SER A 111 6.69 12.64 3.60
N THR A 112 6.50 11.35 3.35
CA THR A 112 5.72 10.43 4.19
C THR A 112 6.57 9.77 5.28
N LYS A 113 7.88 10.04 5.34
CA LYS A 113 8.79 9.43 6.32
C LYS A 113 8.44 9.91 7.73
N LYS A 114 8.08 8.98 8.61
CA LYS A 114 7.81 9.26 10.03
C LYS A 114 9.05 8.97 10.88
N SER A 115 9.34 9.85 11.83
CA SER A 115 10.42 9.63 12.79
C SER A 115 10.05 8.51 13.79
N ILE A 116 11.06 7.81 14.32
CA ILE A 116 10.85 6.80 15.37
C ILE A 116 10.20 7.44 16.60
N ARG A 117 10.59 8.67 16.95
CA ARG A 117 10.00 9.43 18.07
C ARG A 117 8.50 9.66 17.87
N SER A 118 8.10 10.05 16.66
CA SER A 118 6.69 10.21 16.29
C SER A 118 5.93 8.89 16.42
N PHE A 119 6.49 7.78 15.95
CA PHE A 119 5.86 6.47 16.07
C PHE A 119 5.68 6.03 17.54
N ILE A 120 6.70 6.24 18.38
CA ILE A 120 6.62 5.93 19.82
C ILE A 120 5.56 6.80 20.50
N ARG A 121 5.50 8.10 20.17
CA ARG A 121 4.49 9.02 20.69
C ARG A 121 3.08 8.53 20.37
N TRP A 122 2.81 8.21 19.10
CA TRP A 122 1.51 7.67 18.69
C TRP A 122 1.15 6.39 19.45
N ARG A 123 2.08 5.43 19.58
CA ARG A 123 1.84 4.20 20.34
C ARG A 123 1.51 4.44 21.81
N LYS A 124 2.09 5.47 22.43
CA LYS A 124 1.78 5.87 23.80
C LYS A 124 0.38 6.49 23.90
N GLU A 125 0.05 7.42 23.01
CA GLU A 125 -1.27 8.08 22.93
C GLU A 125 -2.38 7.04 22.71
N ARG A 126 -2.21 6.11 21.76
CA ARG A 126 -3.16 5.02 21.48
C ARG A 126 -3.42 4.12 22.69
N LYS A 127 -2.39 3.85 23.52
CA LYS A 127 -2.55 3.04 24.73
C LYS A 127 -3.35 3.77 25.82
N GLN A 128 -3.26 5.09 25.87
CA GLN A 128 -3.97 5.94 26.82
C GLN A 128 -5.43 6.16 26.40
N ASN A 129 -5.66 6.34 25.10
CA ASN A 129 -6.98 6.64 24.53
C ASN A 129 -7.65 5.37 24.00
N LYS A 130 -8.15 4.52 24.90
CA LYS A 130 -8.92 3.33 24.49
C LYS A 130 -10.31 3.75 24.01
N LYS A 131 -10.56 3.63 22.70
CA LYS A 131 -11.88 3.84 22.11
C LYS A 131 -12.70 2.56 22.05
N ASP A 132 -14.01 2.72 21.92
CA ASP A 132 -14.96 1.63 21.78
C ASP A 132 -15.15 1.21 20.31
N PHE A 133 -14.71 0.00 19.98
CA PHE A 133 -14.87 -0.61 18.66
C PHE A 133 -16.07 -1.58 18.59
N SER A 134 -17.00 -1.52 19.54
CA SER A 134 -18.21 -2.34 19.56
C SER A 134 -19.14 -2.09 18.37
N PHE A 135 -19.11 -0.87 17.81
CA PHE A 135 -19.83 -0.56 16.58
C PHE A 135 -19.14 -1.21 15.38
N LEU A 136 -19.87 -2.11 14.73
CA LEU A 136 -19.45 -2.83 13.54
C LEU A 136 -20.34 -2.39 12.36
N VAL A 137 -19.74 -2.33 11.17
CA VAL A 137 -20.51 -2.08 9.95
C VAL A 137 -21.42 -3.27 9.68
N GLU A 138 -22.70 -2.98 9.43
CA GLU A 138 -23.72 -4.01 9.22
C GLU A 138 -23.54 -4.73 7.88
N GLN A 139 -23.95 -6.00 7.85
CA GLN A 139 -24.06 -6.79 6.64
C GLN A 139 -25.35 -6.42 5.92
N SER A 140 -25.32 -6.39 4.58
CA SER A 140 -26.53 -6.23 3.80
C SER A 140 -27.45 -7.41 4.07
N PRO A 141 -28.75 -7.18 4.39
CA PRO A 141 -29.72 -8.27 4.53
C PRO A 141 -29.97 -8.96 3.19
N VAL A 142 -29.70 -8.29 2.06
CA VAL A 142 -29.85 -8.82 0.70
C VAL A 142 -28.59 -8.53 -0.10
N LYS A 143 -27.80 -9.57 -0.39
CA LYS A 143 -26.49 -9.47 -1.05
C LYS A 143 -26.52 -9.65 -2.57
N GLN A 144 -27.69 -9.99 -3.13
CA GLN A 144 -27.92 -10.09 -4.58
C GLN A 144 -26.92 -10.98 -5.35
N SER A 145 -26.33 -12.00 -4.71
CA SER A 145 -25.26 -12.83 -5.31
C SER A 145 -25.65 -13.45 -6.65
N ALA A 146 -26.87 -14.01 -6.76
CA ALA A 146 -27.36 -14.57 -8.01
C ALA A 146 -27.47 -13.54 -9.15
N PHE A 147 -27.85 -12.29 -8.84
CA PHE A 147 -27.86 -11.20 -9.81
C PHE A 147 -26.44 -10.83 -10.22
N LEU A 148 -25.52 -10.64 -9.26
CA LEU A 148 -24.13 -10.29 -9.51
C LEU A 148 -23.43 -11.35 -10.37
N GLN A 149 -23.70 -12.64 -10.15
CA GLN A 149 -23.13 -13.74 -10.94
C GLN A 149 -23.56 -13.74 -12.41
N ASN A 150 -24.68 -13.11 -12.74
CA ASN A 150 -25.26 -13.10 -14.10
C ASN A 150 -25.33 -11.69 -14.72
N ASN A 151 -24.82 -10.66 -14.02
CA ASN A 151 -24.89 -9.29 -14.51
C ASN A 151 -23.87 -9.06 -15.63
N VAL A 152 -24.38 -8.80 -16.83
CA VAL A 152 -23.55 -8.49 -18.02
C VAL A 152 -23.87 -7.13 -18.63
N LYS A 153 -24.83 -6.39 -18.07
CA LYS A 153 -25.37 -5.16 -18.67
C LYS A 153 -25.25 -3.93 -17.78
N LYS A 154 -25.56 -4.06 -16.49
CA LYS A 154 -25.67 -2.92 -15.59
C LYS A 154 -24.33 -2.60 -14.95
N THR A 155 -24.05 -1.32 -14.82
CA THR A 155 -22.94 -0.86 -13.99
C THR A 155 -23.30 -0.93 -12.53
N THR A 156 -22.53 -1.68 -11.75
CA THR A 156 -22.79 -1.91 -10.33
C THR A 156 -21.53 -1.78 -9.50
N VAL A 157 -21.69 -1.33 -8.26
CA VAL A 157 -20.62 -1.21 -7.27
C VAL A 157 -21.08 -1.89 -5.99
N THR A 158 -20.48 -3.02 -5.65
CA THR A 158 -20.79 -3.79 -4.44
C THR A 158 -19.65 -3.67 -3.43
N TRP A 159 -19.94 -3.15 -2.24
CA TRP A 159 -18.91 -3.00 -1.22
C TRP A 159 -18.69 -4.30 -0.46
N ILE A 160 -17.51 -4.90 -0.62
CA ILE A 160 -17.15 -6.13 0.10
C ILE A 160 -16.61 -5.79 1.50
N GLY A 161 -15.98 -4.63 1.65
CA GLY A 161 -15.42 -4.16 2.92
C GLY A 161 -13.97 -3.70 2.78
N HIS A 162 -13.55 -2.82 3.69
CA HIS A 162 -12.29 -2.07 3.54
C HIS A 162 -12.29 -1.26 2.23
N SER A 163 -11.27 -1.38 1.40
CA SER A 163 -11.22 -0.84 0.03
C SER A 163 -11.56 -1.87 -1.04
N THR A 164 -12.12 -3.02 -0.67
CA THR A 164 -12.52 -4.04 -1.64
C THR A 164 -13.93 -3.79 -2.17
N PHE A 165 -14.03 -3.58 -3.48
CA PHE A 165 -15.28 -3.52 -4.22
C PHE A 165 -15.30 -4.54 -5.34
N LEU A 166 -16.46 -5.15 -5.58
CA LEU A 166 -16.80 -5.75 -6.87
C LEU A 166 -17.50 -4.68 -7.71
N ILE A 167 -16.86 -4.31 -8.81
CA ILE A 167 -17.38 -3.37 -9.81
C ILE A 167 -17.70 -4.17 -11.07
N GLN A 168 -18.91 -4.04 -11.59
CA GLN A 168 -19.29 -4.65 -12.86
C GLN A 168 -19.62 -3.55 -13.85
N THR A 169 -19.10 -3.62 -15.06
CA THR A 169 -19.41 -2.66 -16.14
C THR A 169 -19.02 -3.25 -17.48
N ASN A 170 -19.83 -3.00 -18.52
CA ASN A 170 -19.66 -3.55 -19.87
C ASN A 170 -19.31 -5.07 -19.90
N GLY A 171 -19.96 -5.84 -19.02
CA GLY A 171 -19.74 -7.29 -18.90
C GLY A 171 -18.47 -7.72 -18.14
N LEU A 172 -17.59 -6.78 -17.76
CA LEU A 172 -16.40 -7.08 -16.95
C LEU A 172 -16.72 -7.15 -15.46
N ASN A 173 -16.10 -8.10 -14.77
CA ASN A 173 -16.09 -8.22 -13.31
C ASN A 173 -14.72 -7.78 -12.77
N ILE A 174 -14.71 -6.66 -12.05
CA ILE A 174 -13.50 -5.98 -11.59
C ILE A 174 -13.47 -5.99 -10.06
N LEU A 175 -12.37 -6.45 -9.46
CA LEU A 175 -12.12 -6.32 -8.03
C LEU A 175 -11.08 -5.23 -7.76
N THR A 176 -11.34 -4.37 -6.77
CA THR A 176 -10.37 -3.41 -6.25
C THR A 176 -9.75 -3.94 -4.97
N ASP A 177 -8.43 -3.79 -4.79
CA ASP A 177 -7.69 -4.07 -3.55
C ASP A 177 -8.23 -5.25 -2.70
N PRO A 178 -8.31 -6.47 -3.28
CA PRO A 178 -9.08 -7.56 -2.67
C PRO A 178 -8.40 -8.14 -1.42
N VAL A 179 -9.10 -8.08 -0.29
CA VAL A 179 -8.65 -8.66 0.98
C VAL A 179 -9.77 -9.39 1.71
N TRP A 180 -9.66 -10.72 1.77
CA TRP A 180 -10.53 -11.62 2.55
C TRP A 180 -9.92 -12.08 3.87
N ALA A 181 -8.67 -11.70 4.16
CA ALA A 181 -7.97 -12.17 5.36
C ALA A 181 -8.67 -11.77 6.66
N ASN A 182 -8.84 -12.72 7.59
CA ASN A 182 -9.41 -12.48 8.92
C ASN A 182 -8.48 -11.66 9.82
N LYS A 183 -7.22 -11.45 9.41
CA LYS A 183 -6.26 -10.59 10.11
C LYS A 183 -5.15 -10.12 9.19
N LEU A 184 -4.66 -8.92 9.47
CA LEU A 184 -3.48 -8.33 8.86
C LEU A 184 -2.32 -8.40 9.85
N LYS A 185 -1.46 -9.42 9.69
CA LYS A 185 -0.42 -9.78 10.67
C LYS A 185 -1.02 -10.00 12.07
N PHE A 186 -1.02 -8.96 12.92
CA PHE A 186 -1.51 -8.99 14.30
C PHE A 186 -2.81 -8.19 14.49
N VAL A 187 -3.30 -7.50 13.47
CA VAL A 187 -4.54 -6.72 13.52
C VAL A 187 -5.69 -7.60 13.05
N PRO A 188 -6.63 -8.00 13.92
CA PRO A 188 -7.78 -8.78 13.51
C PRO A 188 -8.71 -7.94 12.64
N ARG A 189 -9.46 -8.61 11.77
CA ARG A 189 -10.61 -8.04 11.08
C ARG A 189 -11.77 -7.85 12.07
N LEU A 190 -12.49 -6.74 11.96
CA LEU A 190 -13.64 -6.40 12.81
C LEU A 190 -14.94 -7.00 12.27
N THR A 191 -15.09 -7.06 10.95
CA THR A 191 -16.29 -7.55 10.26
C THR A 191 -15.93 -8.55 9.18
N GLU A 192 -16.78 -9.56 8.99
CA GLU A 192 -16.64 -10.46 7.84
C GLU A 192 -16.87 -9.71 6.51
N PRO A 193 -16.20 -10.13 5.42
CA PRO A 193 -16.44 -9.53 4.11
C PRO A 193 -17.89 -9.74 3.66
N GLY A 194 -18.40 -8.76 2.91
CA GLY A 194 -19.79 -8.67 2.47
C GLY A 194 -20.24 -9.81 1.57
N LEU A 195 -19.32 -10.42 0.81
CA LEU A 195 -19.53 -11.65 0.06
C LEU A 195 -18.34 -12.56 0.30
N SER A 196 -18.56 -13.87 0.34
CA SER A 196 -17.48 -14.84 0.21
C SER A 196 -16.97 -14.92 -1.22
N ILE A 197 -15.73 -15.38 -1.42
CA ILE A 197 -15.15 -15.56 -2.76
C ILE A 197 -16.04 -16.45 -3.66
N LYS A 198 -16.72 -17.44 -3.09
CA LYS A 198 -17.60 -18.36 -3.84
C LYS A 198 -18.89 -17.71 -4.33
N GLU A 199 -19.29 -16.59 -3.72
CA GLU A 199 -20.49 -15.84 -4.13
C GLU A 199 -20.17 -14.83 -5.22
N LEU A 200 -18.90 -14.59 -5.54
CA LEU A 200 -18.50 -13.69 -6.61
C LEU A 200 -18.74 -14.32 -7.99
N PRO A 201 -18.99 -13.50 -9.04
CA PRO A 201 -18.79 -13.94 -10.41
C PRO A 201 -17.33 -14.31 -10.66
N LYS A 202 -17.06 -14.92 -11.83
CA LYS A 202 -15.69 -15.04 -12.32
C LYS A 202 -15.09 -13.63 -12.45
N ILE A 203 -13.86 -13.43 -11.96
CA ILE A 203 -13.22 -12.12 -11.95
C ILE A 203 -12.34 -11.99 -13.19
N ASP A 204 -12.49 -10.90 -13.93
CA ASP A 204 -11.72 -10.65 -15.13
C ASP A 204 -10.48 -9.82 -14.80
N ILE A 205 -10.65 -8.79 -13.95
CA ILE A 205 -9.62 -7.80 -13.67
C ILE A 205 -9.51 -7.54 -12.17
N VAL A 206 -8.29 -7.39 -11.68
CA VAL A 206 -7.98 -6.93 -10.33
C VAL A 206 -7.18 -5.63 -10.41
N LEU A 207 -7.71 -4.57 -9.82
CA LEU A 207 -7.08 -3.24 -9.74
C LEU A 207 -6.43 -3.06 -8.38
N LEU A 208 -5.13 -2.77 -8.38
CA LEU A 208 -4.36 -2.53 -7.17
C LEU A 208 -4.01 -1.05 -7.05
N SER A 209 -4.35 -0.42 -5.93
CA SER A 209 -3.95 0.96 -5.66
C SER A 209 -2.49 1.05 -5.26
N HIS A 210 -2.03 0.16 -4.37
CA HIS A 210 -0.67 0.15 -3.84
C HIS A 210 -0.31 -1.17 -3.14
N GLY A 211 0.92 -1.25 -2.62
CA GLY A 211 1.50 -2.49 -2.12
C GLY A 211 1.27 -2.81 -0.64
N HIS A 212 0.46 -2.08 0.14
CA HIS A 212 0.27 -2.42 1.57
C HIS A 212 -0.50 -3.73 1.77
N TYR A 213 -0.44 -4.30 2.97
CA TYR A 213 -0.99 -5.64 3.24
C TYR A 213 -2.52 -5.67 3.25
N ASP A 214 -3.14 -4.55 3.57
CA ASP A 214 -4.58 -4.33 3.61
C ASP A 214 -5.18 -3.98 2.24
N HIS A 215 -4.34 -3.83 1.22
CA HIS A 215 -4.76 -3.61 -0.18
C HIS A 215 -4.25 -4.70 -1.14
N LEU A 216 -3.16 -5.36 -0.77
CA LEU A 216 -2.55 -6.46 -1.53
C LEU A 216 -2.35 -7.69 -0.63
N ASP A 217 -3.34 -8.58 -0.68
CA ASP A 217 -3.29 -9.90 -0.04
C ASP A 217 -3.17 -11.04 -1.07
N PHE A 218 -1.95 -11.55 -1.25
CA PHE A 218 -1.70 -12.69 -2.14
C PHE A 218 -2.44 -13.98 -1.73
N SER A 219 -2.89 -14.12 -0.48
CA SER A 219 -3.71 -15.27 -0.07
C SER A 219 -5.12 -15.17 -0.66
N THR A 220 -5.68 -13.97 -0.71
CA THR A 220 -6.93 -13.68 -1.40
C THR A 220 -6.78 -13.88 -2.90
N LEU A 221 -5.74 -13.32 -3.52
CA LEU A 221 -5.53 -13.44 -4.98
C LEU A 221 -5.45 -14.89 -5.47
N ARG A 222 -4.88 -15.81 -4.66
CA ARG A 222 -4.79 -17.23 -4.98
C ARG A 222 -6.11 -17.99 -4.97
N GLN A 223 -7.18 -17.38 -4.43
CA GLN A 223 -8.51 -17.99 -4.40
C GLN A 223 -9.36 -17.57 -5.61
N LEU A 224 -8.88 -16.63 -6.42
CA LEU A 224 -9.52 -16.20 -7.66
C LEU A 224 -9.21 -17.19 -8.81
N ASN A 225 -9.90 -17.01 -9.94
CA ASN A 225 -9.63 -17.77 -11.16
C ASN A 225 -8.24 -17.46 -11.76
N ASP A 226 -7.71 -18.39 -12.55
CA ASP A 226 -6.31 -18.35 -13.02
C ASP A 226 -6.03 -17.29 -14.10
N ASP A 227 -7.06 -16.86 -14.84
CA ASP A 227 -6.96 -15.95 -15.97
C ASP A 227 -7.17 -14.48 -15.64
N VAL A 228 -7.30 -14.13 -14.35
CA VAL A 228 -7.41 -12.74 -13.88
C VAL A 228 -6.24 -11.89 -14.38
N LEU A 229 -6.55 -10.74 -14.97
CA LEU A 229 -5.57 -9.70 -15.31
C LEU A 229 -5.38 -8.75 -14.12
N TYR A 230 -4.14 -8.61 -13.66
CA TYR A 230 -3.80 -7.70 -12.57
C TYR A 230 -3.23 -6.40 -13.13
N LEU A 231 -3.95 -5.29 -12.94
CA LEU A 231 -3.45 -3.96 -13.24
C LEU A 231 -2.86 -3.36 -11.96
N VAL A 232 -1.55 -3.12 -11.97
CA VAL A 232 -0.81 -2.75 -10.76
C VAL A 232 0.06 -1.51 -10.96
N PRO A 233 0.39 -0.79 -9.89
CA PRO A 233 1.38 0.28 -9.93
C PRO A 233 2.74 -0.24 -10.39
N ILE A 234 3.43 0.56 -11.20
CA ILE A 234 4.80 0.27 -11.61
C ILE A 234 5.71 -0.02 -10.40
N GLY A 235 6.53 -1.05 -10.51
CA GLY A 235 7.38 -1.62 -9.46
C GLY A 235 6.80 -2.85 -8.76
N LEU A 236 5.50 -3.15 -8.90
CA LEU A 236 4.87 -4.33 -8.29
C LEU A 236 4.96 -5.62 -9.13
N LYS A 237 5.11 -5.57 -10.45
CA LYS A 237 5.18 -6.77 -11.32
C LYS A 237 6.27 -7.73 -10.90
N LYS A 238 7.45 -7.23 -10.54
CA LYS A 238 8.54 -8.08 -10.01
C LYS A 238 8.09 -8.88 -8.78
N LEU A 239 7.29 -8.27 -7.90
CA LEU A 239 6.72 -8.96 -6.73
C LEU A 239 5.69 -10.00 -7.15
N PHE A 240 4.81 -9.68 -8.10
CA PHE A 240 3.80 -10.59 -8.62
C PHE A 240 4.41 -11.79 -9.34
N THR A 241 5.38 -11.59 -10.23
CA THR A 241 6.10 -12.67 -10.92
C THR A 241 6.80 -13.57 -9.92
N ARG A 242 7.46 -13.02 -8.88
CA ARG A 242 8.05 -13.82 -7.79
C ARG A 242 7.00 -14.63 -7.02
N LYS A 243 5.75 -14.16 -6.97
CA LYS A 243 4.60 -14.86 -6.37
C LYS A 243 3.87 -15.79 -7.34
N LYS A 244 4.39 -15.95 -8.57
CA LYS A 244 3.88 -16.78 -9.67
C LYS A 244 2.56 -16.28 -10.28
N PHE A 245 2.32 -14.96 -10.23
CA PHE A 245 1.27 -14.31 -11.01
C PHE A 245 1.90 -13.74 -12.28
N ASN A 246 1.44 -14.21 -13.44
CA ASN A 246 2.06 -13.89 -14.72
C ASN A 246 1.23 -12.92 -15.57
N ASN A 247 -0.09 -12.91 -15.41
CA ASN A 247 -0.99 -12.01 -16.14
C ASN A 247 -1.06 -10.63 -15.46
N VAL A 248 0.02 -9.85 -15.56
CA VAL A 248 0.20 -8.62 -14.78
C VAL A 248 0.76 -7.49 -15.65
N GLU A 249 0.09 -6.35 -15.58
CA GLU A 249 0.46 -5.12 -16.27
C GLU A 249 0.76 -4.00 -15.27
N GLU A 250 1.75 -3.18 -15.57
CA GLU A 250 2.25 -2.12 -14.70
C GLU A 250 2.00 -0.74 -15.29
N TYR A 251 1.56 0.18 -14.44
CA TYR A 251 1.18 1.52 -14.87
C TYR A 251 1.87 2.59 -14.02
N LYS A 252 2.38 3.63 -14.69
CA LYS A 252 2.70 4.92 -14.09
C LYS A 252 1.45 5.79 -14.05
N TRP A 253 1.48 6.84 -13.26
CA TRP A 253 0.41 7.82 -13.27
C TRP A 253 0.16 8.37 -14.67
N TRP A 254 -1.12 8.51 -14.99
CA TRP A 254 -1.68 8.95 -16.27
C TRP A 254 -1.47 7.98 -17.44
N GLU A 255 -0.86 6.82 -17.22
CA GLU A 255 -0.91 5.71 -18.17
C GLU A 255 -2.26 4.99 -18.05
N SER A 256 -2.68 4.34 -19.14
CA SER A 256 -3.97 3.69 -19.23
C SER A 256 -3.97 2.50 -20.17
N THR A 257 -5.00 1.69 -20.06
CA THR A 257 -5.33 0.61 -21.00
C THR A 257 -6.83 0.55 -21.22
N THR A 258 -7.26 -0.08 -22.30
CA THR A 258 -8.68 -0.29 -22.60
C THR A 258 -8.89 -1.78 -22.83
N ILE A 259 -9.85 -2.36 -22.10
CA ILE A 259 -10.22 -3.76 -22.17
C ILE A 259 -11.73 -3.82 -22.31
N ASN A 260 -12.23 -4.47 -23.36
CA ASN A 260 -13.66 -4.57 -23.67
C ASN A 260 -14.38 -3.21 -23.51
N ASP A 261 -13.93 -2.16 -24.22
CA ASP A 261 -14.46 -0.79 -24.16
C ASP A 261 -14.57 -0.17 -22.75
N VAL A 262 -13.79 -0.67 -21.79
CA VAL A 262 -13.62 -0.04 -20.48
C VAL A 262 -12.18 0.42 -20.37
N SER A 263 -12.01 1.74 -20.24
CA SER A 263 -10.72 2.37 -20.05
C SER A 263 -10.36 2.46 -18.57
N PHE A 264 -9.13 2.01 -18.25
CA PHE A 264 -8.55 2.01 -16.93
C PHE A 264 -7.37 2.99 -16.90
N HIS A 265 -7.48 4.09 -16.17
CA HIS A 265 -6.38 5.05 -16.01
C HIS A 265 -5.83 4.97 -14.59
N PHE A 266 -4.53 4.74 -14.45
CA PHE A 266 -3.88 4.82 -13.15
C PHE A 266 -3.60 6.28 -12.83
N VAL A 267 -4.17 6.81 -11.76
CA VAL A 267 -4.08 8.24 -11.40
C VAL A 267 -3.32 8.46 -10.10
N PRO A 268 -2.73 9.65 -9.89
CA PRO A 268 -1.96 9.94 -8.69
C PRO A 268 -2.73 9.81 -7.37
N ALA A 269 -1.98 9.57 -6.30
CA ALA A 269 -2.42 9.69 -4.92
C ALA A 269 -1.25 10.19 -4.05
N GLN A 270 -1.55 10.80 -2.90
CA GLN A 270 -0.55 11.17 -1.89
C GLN A 270 -0.44 10.08 -0.83
N HIS A 271 0.48 9.14 -1.04
CA HIS A 271 0.64 7.98 -0.17
C HIS A 271 2.09 7.46 -0.20
N TRP A 272 2.28 6.19 0.16
CA TRP A 272 3.56 5.49 0.17
C TRP A 272 3.30 3.98 0.08
N THR A 273 4.36 3.18 -0.01
CA THR A 273 4.20 1.72 -0.04
C THR A 273 5.33 1.03 0.70
N ARG A 274 5.04 -0.08 1.39
CA ARG A 274 6.03 -0.93 2.04
C ARG A 274 5.45 -2.29 2.41
N ARG A 275 6.20 -3.37 2.19
CA ARG A 275 5.83 -4.72 2.64
C ARG A 275 6.88 -5.34 3.57
N SER A 276 8.15 -5.01 3.36
CA SER A 276 9.28 -5.52 4.11
C SER A 276 10.12 -4.38 4.68
N LEU A 277 11.21 -4.72 5.37
CA LEU A 277 12.04 -3.70 6.01
C LEU A 277 12.79 -2.82 5.01
N PHE A 278 13.01 -3.29 3.78
CA PHE A 278 13.92 -2.69 2.79
C PHE A 278 13.25 -2.25 1.47
N ASP A 279 11.94 -2.42 1.34
CA ASP A 279 11.19 -2.16 0.09
C ASP A 279 10.32 -0.90 0.14
N MET A 280 10.59 0.02 1.07
CA MET A 280 9.84 1.27 1.16
C MET A 280 9.91 2.03 -0.16
N ASN A 281 8.76 2.33 -0.75
CA ASN A 281 8.59 3.04 -2.02
C ASN A 281 9.29 2.39 -3.23
N THR A 282 9.45 1.06 -3.28
CA THR A 282 9.94 0.38 -4.51
C THR A 282 8.89 0.24 -5.61
N SER A 283 7.64 0.62 -5.35
CA SER A 283 6.59 0.76 -6.35
C SER A 283 5.84 2.07 -6.16
N HIS A 284 5.08 2.48 -7.17
CA HIS A 284 4.12 3.58 -7.04
C HIS A 284 2.90 3.14 -6.21
N TRP A 285 2.02 4.12 -6.01
CA TRP A 285 0.70 4.05 -5.37
C TRP A 285 -0.22 5.03 -6.12
N GLY A 286 -1.53 4.83 -6.10
CA GLY A 286 -2.45 5.68 -6.86
C GLY A 286 -3.89 5.22 -6.73
N GLY A 287 -4.77 5.91 -7.46
CA GLY A 287 -6.14 5.48 -7.69
C GLY A 287 -6.33 4.97 -9.12
N TRP A 288 -7.56 4.56 -9.43
CA TRP A 288 -7.97 4.11 -10.76
C TRP A 288 -9.23 4.85 -11.22
N ILE A 289 -9.20 5.34 -12.46
CA ILE A 289 -10.42 5.70 -13.19
C ILE A 289 -10.85 4.48 -14.00
N ILE A 290 -12.11 4.10 -13.89
CA ILE A 290 -12.76 3.01 -14.62
C ILE A 290 -13.87 3.68 -15.44
N LYS A 291 -13.64 3.83 -16.74
CA LYS A 291 -14.53 4.53 -17.65
C LYS A 291 -15.13 3.56 -18.64
N ASN A 292 -16.45 3.39 -18.60
CA ASN A 292 -17.20 2.66 -19.61
C ASN A 292 -17.32 3.56 -20.85
N ASP A 293 -16.55 3.28 -21.90
CA ASP A 293 -16.52 4.13 -23.09
C ASP A 293 -17.80 4.03 -23.94
N ASN A 294 -18.55 2.94 -23.80
CA ASN A 294 -19.83 2.74 -24.49
C ASN A 294 -20.97 3.54 -23.85
N MET A 295 -21.03 3.59 -22.51
CA MET A 295 -22.11 4.24 -21.77
C MET A 295 -21.73 5.64 -21.23
N GLY A 296 -20.44 5.98 -21.23
CA GLY A 296 -19.91 7.25 -20.73
C GLY A 296 -19.74 7.32 -19.21
N GLU A 297 -20.04 6.24 -18.48
CA GLU A 297 -20.03 6.16 -17.02
C GLU A 297 -18.61 6.07 -16.49
N THR A 298 -18.29 6.84 -15.45
CA THR A 298 -16.94 6.92 -14.90
C THR A 298 -16.93 6.72 -13.38
N ILE A 299 -16.23 5.69 -12.94
CA ILE A 299 -16.00 5.39 -11.52
C ILE A 299 -14.55 5.73 -11.17
N TYR A 300 -14.35 6.50 -10.11
CA TYR A 300 -13.05 6.76 -9.51
C TYR A 300 -12.88 5.92 -8.24
N PHE A 301 -11.87 5.06 -8.24
CA PHE A 301 -11.39 4.35 -7.05
C PHE A 301 -10.14 5.04 -6.50
N CYS A 302 -10.26 5.68 -5.33
CA CYS A 302 -9.16 6.48 -4.77
C CYS A 302 -7.95 5.66 -4.29
N GLY A 303 -8.15 4.40 -3.89
CA GLY A 303 -7.18 3.71 -3.03
C GLY A 303 -7.00 4.44 -1.70
N ASP A 304 -5.76 4.53 -1.22
CA ASP A 304 -5.40 5.35 -0.06
C ASP A 304 -4.66 6.61 -0.50
N SER A 305 -5.08 7.75 0.05
CA SER A 305 -4.45 9.04 -0.21
C SER A 305 -4.65 9.96 0.98
N GLY A 306 -3.66 10.81 1.25
CA GLY A 306 -3.86 12.08 1.94
C GLY A 306 -4.49 13.11 1.00
N TYR A 307 -4.97 14.23 1.53
CA TYR A 307 -5.47 15.32 0.69
C TYR A 307 -4.32 15.98 -0.07
N PHE A 308 -4.49 16.18 -1.38
CA PHE A 308 -3.48 16.77 -2.26
C PHE A 308 -4.12 17.39 -3.51
N GLN A 309 -3.36 18.20 -4.25
CA GLN A 309 -3.87 18.97 -5.38
C GLN A 309 -4.33 18.09 -6.57
N GLY A 310 -3.87 16.85 -6.66
CA GLY A 310 -4.21 15.95 -7.76
C GLY A 310 -5.69 15.58 -7.82
N PHE A 311 -6.47 15.71 -6.75
CA PHE A 311 -7.94 15.54 -6.83
C PHE A 311 -8.57 16.55 -7.81
N LYS A 312 -8.15 17.81 -7.76
CA LYS A 312 -8.58 18.84 -8.72
C LYS A 312 -8.10 18.56 -10.14
N GLU A 313 -6.91 18.00 -10.28
CA GLU A 313 -6.39 17.63 -11.60
C GLU A 313 -7.17 16.46 -12.21
N ILE A 314 -7.49 15.45 -11.40
CA ILE A 314 -8.32 14.32 -11.80
C ILE A 314 -9.71 14.82 -12.21
N GLY A 315 -10.37 15.68 -11.41
CA GLY A 315 -11.68 16.25 -11.73
C GLY A 315 -11.70 17.15 -12.97
N LYS A 316 -10.55 17.75 -13.35
CA LYS A 316 -10.40 18.48 -14.62
C LYS A 316 -10.26 17.56 -15.84
N ARG A 317 -9.66 16.38 -15.66
CA ARG A 317 -9.37 15.43 -16.75
C ARG A 317 -10.53 14.46 -17.02
N PHE A 318 -11.32 14.16 -15.99
CA PHE A 318 -12.39 13.15 -16.06
C PHE A 318 -13.69 13.70 -15.49
N SER A 319 -14.79 13.41 -16.17
CA SER A 319 -16.14 13.61 -15.63
C SER A 319 -16.50 12.40 -14.77
N ILE A 320 -16.42 12.53 -13.44
CA ILE A 320 -16.61 11.39 -12.52
C ILE A 320 -18.08 11.27 -12.10
N ASP A 321 -18.66 10.10 -12.25
CA ASP A 321 -20.03 9.83 -11.80
C ASP A 321 -20.05 9.23 -10.39
N VAL A 322 -19.12 8.33 -10.07
CA VAL A 322 -19.04 7.70 -8.75
C VAL A 322 -17.61 7.81 -8.20
N ALA A 323 -17.44 8.40 -7.03
CA ALA A 323 -16.17 8.44 -6.31
C ALA A 323 -16.20 7.51 -5.09
N LEU A 324 -15.31 6.51 -5.09
CA LEU A 324 -15.06 5.62 -3.97
C LEU A 324 -13.91 6.21 -3.15
N MET A 325 -14.22 6.75 -1.97
CA MET A 325 -13.30 7.59 -1.19
C MET A 325 -13.04 7.02 0.20
N PRO A 326 -11.77 6.89 0.65
CA PRO A 326 -11.47 6.43 1.99
C PRO A 326 -11.94 7.47 3.02
N ILE A 327 -12.44 7.00 4.17
CA ILE A 327 -12.79 7.86 5.32
C ILE A 327 -12.21 7.35 6.65
N GLY A 328 -11.37 6.33 6.60
CA GLY A 328 -10.70 5.72 7.75
C GLY A 328 -9.19 5.95 7.73
N ALA A 329 -8.51 5.39 8.73
CA ALA A 329 -7.07 5.45 8.93
C ALA A 329 -6.47 6.85 9.18
N TYR A 330 -7.27 7.82 9.63
CA TYR A 330 -6.87 9.23 9.72
C TYR A 330 -6.42 9.68 11.12
N GLU A 331 -6.63 8.90 12.19
CA GLU A 331 -6.28 9.31 13.55
C GLU A 331 -5.00 8.65 14.10
N PRO A 332 -4.09 9.40 14.75
CA PRO A 332 -4.15 10.83 15.00
C PRO A 332 -3.73 11.65 13.78
N GLU A 333 -4.46 12.73 13.52
CA GLU A 333 -4.32 13.52 12.28
C GLU A 333 -2.89 14.05 12.10
N TRP A 334 -2.23 14.49 13.17
CA TRP A 334 -0.84 14.96 13.13
C TRP A 334 0.14 13.89 12.60
N PHE A 335 -0.19 12.61 12.76
CA PHE A 335 0.60 11.48 12.27
C PHE A 335 0.10 10.98 10.91
N MET A 336 -1.21 10.89 10.69
CA MET A 336 -1.78 10.22 9.52
C MET A 336 -2.05 11.13 8.31
N LYS A 337 -2.34 12.42 8.52
CA LYS A 337 -2.86 13.38 7.50
C LYS A 337 -2.12 13.38 6.15
N ILE A 338 -0.81 13.15 6.17
CA ILE A 338 -0.01 13.12 4.93
C ILE A 338 -0.44 11.97 4.00
N SER A 339 -0.87 10.85 4.57
CA SER A 339 -1.10 9.60 3.84
C SER A 339 -2.58 9.19 3.79
N HIS A 340 -3.42 9.74 4.66
CA HIS A 340 -4.86 9.41 4.74
C HIS A 340 -5.68 10.69 4.91
N VAL A 341 -6.72 10.83 4.10
CA VAL A 341 -7.74 11.88 4.26
C VAL A 341 -8.59 11.60 5.50
N SER A 342 -8.93 12.66 6.21
CA SER A 342 -10.07 12.67 7.15
C SER A 342 -11.41 12.61 6.39
N PRO A 343 -12.54 12.29 7.05
CA PRO A 343 -13.86 12.34 6.43
C PRO A 343 -14.19 13.72 5.80
N GLU A 344 -13.76 14.81 6.42
CA GLU A 344 -13.94 16.17 5.91
C GLU A 344 -13.09 16.44 4.66
N GLU A 345 -11.85 15.95 4.64
CA GLU A 345 -10.98 16.03 3.46
C GLU A 345 -11.47 15.12 2.33
N ALA A 346 -12.10 13.98 2.64
CA ALA A 346 -12.73 13.11 1.66
C ALA A 346 -13.92 13.81 0.97
N VAL A 347 -14.76 14.52 1.73
CA VAL A 347 -15.84 15.35 1.17
C VAL A 347 -15.27 16.51 0.33
N GLN A 348 -14.17 17.14 0.78
CA GLN A 348 -13.52 18.18 -0.03
C GLN A 348 -12.97 17.61 -1.35
N ALA A 349 -12.30 16.45 -1.30
CA ALA A 349 -11.79 15.78 -2.50
C ALA A 349 -12.91 15.40 -3.46
N TYR A 350 -14.05 14.93 -2.97
CA TYR A 350 -15.25 14.67 -3.76
C TYR A 350 -15.74 15.90 -4.55
N LEU A 351 -15.76 17.07 -3.90
CA LEU A 351 -16.13 18.32 -4.56
C LEU A 351 -15.10 18.75 -5.61
N ASP A 352 -13.81 18.58 -5.30
CA ASP A 352 -12.70 18.89 -6.22
C ASP A 352 -12.63 17.95 -7.43
N LEU A 353 -13.11 16.71 -7.27
CA LEU A 353 -13.27 15.75 -8.35
C LEU A 353 -14.48 16.05 -9.24
N HIS A 354 -15.35 16.96 -8.83
CA HIS A 354 -16.65 17.23 -9.45
C HIS A 354 -17.48 15.94 -9.63
N ALA A 355 -17.39 15.02 -8.65
CA ALA A 355 -18.07 13.74 -8.72
C ALA A 355 -19.56 13.87 -8.42
N THR A 356 -20.39 13.01 -9.03
CA THR A 356 -21.84 13.01 -8.77
C THR A 356 -22.19 12.26 -7.49
N HIS A 357 -21.71 11.02 -7.32
CA HIS A 357 -22.02 10.16 -6.19
C HIS A 357 -20.78 9.87 -5.35
N PHE A 358 -20.95 9.80 -4.04
CA PHE A 358 -19.92 9.50 -3.07
C PHE A 358 -20.22 8.18 -2.35
N ILE A 359 -19.26 7.26 -2.37
CA ILE A 359 -19.32 6.00 -1.62
C ILE A 359 -18.11 5.93 -0.68
N PRO A 360 -18.28 6.02 0.65
CA PRO A 360 -17.18 5.91 1.58
C PRO A 360 -16.62 4.49 1.64
N MET A 361 -15.32 4.37 1.90
CA MET A 361 -14.61 3.09 2.06
C MET A 361 -13.47 3.19 3.10
N HIS A 362 -12.68 2.10 3.25
CA HIS A 362 -11.50 2.03 4.13
C HIS A 362 -11.79 2.20 5.63
N TYR A 363 -13.06 2.04 6.04
CA TYR A 363 -13.46 2.02 7.46
C TYR A 363 -14.17 0.71 7.80
N GLY A 364 -14.27 0.39 9.08
CA GLY A 364 -15.11 -0.72 9.56
C GLY A 364 -14.52 -2.12 9.45
N ALA A 365 -13.50 -2.36 8.62
CA ALA A 365 -12.92 -3.69 8.42
C ALA A 365 -11.74 -3.99 9.36
N PHE A 366 -10.81 -3.04 9.56
CA PHE A 366 -9.62 -3.23 10.40
C PHE A 366 -9.34 -1.96 11.22
N ALA A 367 -8.91 -2.11 12.47
CA ALA A 367 -8.52 -0.98 13.32
C ALA A 367 -7.06 -0.54 13.03
N LEU A 368 -6.81 0.03 11.85
CA LEU A 368 -5.46 0.41 11.39
C LEU A 368 -4.92 1.67 12.08
N ALA A 369 -5.80 2.56 12.49
CA ALA A 369 -5.53 3.82 13.15
C ALA A 369 -6.35 3.93 14.45
N ASP A 370 -6.45 5.12 15.01
CA ASP A 370 -7.00 5.32 16.36
C ASP A 370 -8.51 5.65 16.36
N GLU A 371 -9.08 6.01 15.21
CA GLU A 371 -10.52 6.26 15.06
C GLU A 371 -11.36 4.98 15.05
N THR A 372 -12.61 5.11 15.47
CA THR A 372 -13.63 4.07 15.36
C THR A 372 -14.42 4.20 14.06
N PRO A 373 -15.03 3.10 13.56
CA PRO A 373 -15.89 3.16 12.38
C PRO A 373 -17.09 4.12 12.57
N ARG A 374 -17.62 4.22 13.80
CA ARG A 374 -18.72 5.13 14.14
C ARG A 374 -18.30 6.59 14.00
N GLU A 375 -17.11 6.95 14.50
CA GLU A 375 -16.57 8.31 14.39
C GLU A 375 -16.39 8.72 12.93
N ALA A 376 -15.81 7.84 12.10
CA ALA A 376 -15.62 8.11 10.67
C ALA A 376 -16.95 8.43 9.95
N ILE A 377 -17.98 7.60 10.12
CA ILE A 377 -19.30 7.83 9.50
C ILE A 377 -19.96 9.08 10.07
N THR A 378 -19.85 9.31 11.38
CA THR A 378 -20.48 10.47 12.05
C THR A 378 -19.86 11.77 11.53
N ARG A 379 -18.53 11.85 11.45
CA ARG A 379 -17.81 13.00 10.89
C ARG A 379 -18.16 13.24 9.42
N LEU A 380 -18.21 12.18 8.61
CA LEU A 380 -18.66 12.25 7.21
C LEU A 380 -20.06 12.88 7.10
N ARG A 381 -21.05 12.32 7.82
CA ARG A 381 -22.44 12.78 7.78
C ARG A 381 -22.59 14.21 8.29
N ASN A 382 -21.87 14.57 9.36
CA ASN A 382 -21.86 15.93 9.89
C ASN A 382 -21.28 16.91 8.87
N ASN A 383 -20.15 16.59 8.22
CA ASN A 383 -19.58 17.47 7.20
C ASN A 383 -20.48 17.59 5.96
N TRP A 384 -21.09 16.48 5.54
CA TRP A 384 -22.07 16.45 4.45
C TRP A 384 -23.25 17.40 4.72
N ASN A 385 -23.82 17.31 5.92
CA ASN A 385 -24.91 18.16 6.36
C ASN A 385 -24.50 19.64 6.47
N LEU A 386 -23.34 19.92 7.06
CA LEU A 386 -22.82 21.29 7.20
C LEU A 386 -22.59 21.98 5.85
N ARG A 387 -22.21 21.21 4.82
CA ARG A 387 -22.04 21.70 3.44
C ARG A 387 -23.33 21.71 2.64
N MET A 388 -24.46 21.28 3.23
CA MET A 388 -25.77 21.19 2.59
C MET A 388 -25.74 20.38 1.29
N LEU A 389 -24.95 19.30 1.26
CA LEU A 389 -24.85 18.45 0.07
C LEU A 389 -26.08 17.54 -0.04
N PRO A 390 -26.53 17.20 -1.27
CA PRO A 390 -27.69 16.36 -1.48
C PRO A 390 -27.48 14.95 -0.89
N TRP A 391 -28.44 14.44 -0.13
CA TRP A 391 -28.30 13.14 0.55
C TRP A 391 -28.40 11.96 -0.41
N GLU A 392 -29.08 12.13 -1.54
CA GLU A 392 -29.17 11.17 -2.64
C GLU A 392 -27.82 10.93 -3.34
N GLN A 393 -26.84 11.80 -3.12
CA GLN A 393 -25.48 11.65 -3.64
C GLN A 393 -24.57 10.88 -2.68
N LEU A 394 -24.94 10.71 -1.42
CA LEU A 394 -24.16 9.98 -0.42
C LEU A 394 -24.68 8.55 -0.22
N HIS A 395 -23.88 7.55 -0.60
CA HIS A 395 -24.24 6.14 -0.48
C HIS A 395 -23.39 5.44 0.57
N VAL A 396 -23.83 5.49 1.83
CA VAL A 396 -23.20 4.69 2.91
C VAL A 396 -23.73 3.26 2.84
N LEU A 397 -22.99 2.37 2.18
CA LEU A 397 -23.39 1.00 1.92
C LEU A 397 -23.21 0.09 3.15
N PHE A 398 -24.05 -0.94 3.27
CA PHE A 398 -23.77 -2.11 4.10
C PHE A 398 -22.76 -3.04 3.42
N LEU A 399 -22.11 -3.91 4.18
CA LEU A 399 -21.20 -4.91 3.64
C LEU A 399 -21.98 -5.93 2.79
N GLY A 400 -21.65 -6.01 1.51
CA GLY A 400 -22.34 -6.82 0.50
C GLY A 400 -23.52 -6.12 -0.15
N GLN A 401 -23.77 -4.85 0.14
CA GLN A 401 -24.79 -4.06 -0.55
C GLN A 401 -24.26 -3.59 -1.90
N THR A 402 -25.13 -3.63 -2.90
CA THR A 402 -24.86 -3.20 -4.27
C THR A 402 -25.52 -1.86 -4.56
N PHE A 403 -24.74 -0.88 -4.97
CA PHE A 403 -25.19 0.31 -5.67
C PHE A 403 -25.32 -0.03 -7.16
N ILE A 404 -26.47 0.25 -7.76
CA ILE A 404 -26.70 0.09 -9.20
C ILE A 404 -26.72 1.49 -9.79
N TYR A 405 -25.84 1.75 -10.75
CA TYR A 405 -25.81 3.03 -11.44
C TYR A 405 -27.02 3.13 -12.37
N ASP A 406 -27.71 4.28 -12.32
CA ASP A 406 -28.85 4.59 -13.17
C ASP A 406 -28.63 5.95 -13.84
N SER A 407 -28.47 5.93 -15.16
CA SER A 407 -28.15 7.10 -15.99
C SER A 407 -29.32 8.09 -16.11
N GLU A 408 -30.53 7.72 -15.69
CA GLU A 408 -31.69 8.62 -15.69
C GLU A 408 -31.69 9.63 -14.53
N THR A 409 -30.74 9.53 -13.60
CA THR A 409 -30.63 10.48 -12.47
C THR A 409 -30.14 11.85 -12.97
N PRO A 410 -30.96 12.93 -12.95
CA PRO A 410 -30.62 14.20 -13.57
C PRO A 410 -29.75 15.05 -12.63
N THR A 411 -28.45 14.76 -12.54
CA THR A 411 -27.58 15.41 -11.53
C THR A 411 -26.59 16.44 -12.06
N LYS A 412 -26.34 16.53 -13.37
CA LYS A 412 -25.36 17.51 -13.89
C LYS A 412 -25.86 18.96 -13.99
N LYS A 413 -27.14 19.25 -13.74
CA LYS A 413 -27.69 20.62 -13.88
C LYS A 413 -27.61 21.49 -12.62
N VAL A 414 -27.17 20.97 -11.48
CA VAL A 414 -27.21 21.74 -10.21
C VAL A 414 -26.00 22.65 -10.03
N ASN A 415 -24.83 22.33 -10.61
CA ASN A 415 -23.60 23.09 -10.36
C ASN A 415 -23.44 24.38 -11.20
N GLU A 416 -24.13 24.52 -12.35
CA GLU A 416 -24.09 25.79 -13.11
C GLU A 416 -24.86 26.93 -12.43
N LYS A 417 -25.82 26.61 -11.55
CA LYS A 417 -26.64 27.62 -10.87
C LYS A 417 -25.99 28.23 -9.62
N ILE A 418 -24.92 27.63 -9.11
CA ILE A 418 -24.21 28.13 -7.93
C ILE A 418 -23.12 29.14 -8.34
N GLU A 419 -22.51 29.00 -9.52
CA GLU A 419 -21.55 29.99 -10.05
C GLU A 419 -22.20 31.33 -10.43
N THR A 420 -23.52 31.37 -10.66
CA THR A 420 -24.25 32.59 -11.04
C THR A 420 -24.76 33.42 -9.85
N LEU A 421 -24.59 32.97 -8.61
CA LEU A 421 -24.98 33.70 -7.40
C LEU A 421 -23.81 34.42 -6.70
N HIS A 422 -22.61 34.36 -7.26
CA HIS A 422 -21.41 35.05 -6.76
C HIS A 422 -20.76 35.94 -7.84
N VAL A 423 -21.54 36.86 -8.41
CA VAL A 423 -21.04 38.03 -9.16
C VAL A 423 -21.66 39.30 -8.61
#